data_AF-A0A117KZF3-F1
#
_entry.id   AF-A0A117KZF3-F1
#
_cell.length_a   1.000
_cell.length_b   1.000
_cell.length_c   1.000
_cell.angle_alpha   90.00
_cell.angle_beta   90.00
_cell.angle_gamma   90.00
#
_symmetry.space_group_name_H-M   'P 1'
#
loop_
_entity.id
_entity.type
_entity.pdbx_description
1 polymer ?
#
loop_
_entity_poly.entity_id
_entity_poly.type
_entity_poly.pdbx_seq_one_letter_code
_entity_poly.pdbx_strand_id
1 'polypeptide(L)'
;MKLSQKEIRETARKVISSEYKGDIPLSKLKVSLVFVDDEEMVPLNRAYTGREGTTDVLAFPMVDEFDKKAPFAILGEVIVSVEKAILQARENGWSPASEVKL
;
A
#
# COMPACT_ATOMS: atom_id res chain seq x y z
N MET A 1 -12.85 -9.42 11.85
CA MET A 1 -13.30 -9.26 10.45
C MET A 1 -12.06 -9.34 9.57
N LYS A 2 -12.00 -10.27 8.61
CA LYS A 2 -10.82 -10.50 7.77
C LYS A 2 -11.10 -9.90 6.39
N LEU A 3 -10.46 -8.78 6.04
CA LEU A 3 -10.32 -8.35 4.64
C LEU A 3 -9.61 -9.47 3.89
N SER A 4 -10.17 -9.92 2.77
CA SER A 4 -9.53 -10.93 1.95
C SER A 4 -8.44 -10.29 1.09
N GLN A 5 -7.37 -11.05 0.80
CA GLN A 5 -6.34 -10.63 -0.16
C GLN A 5 -6.94 -10.25 -1.53
N LYS A 6 -8.08 -10.84 -1.89
CA LYS A 6 -8.81 -10.54 -3.12
C LYS A 6 -9.36 -9.11 -3.11
N GLU A 7 -10.01 -8.69 -2.03
CA GLU A 7 -10.59 -7.34 -1.92
C GLU A 7 -9.51 -6.26 -1.95
N ILE A 8 -8.43 -6.47 -1.19
CA ILE A 8 -7.27 -5.56 -1.18
C ILE A 8 -6.69 -5.40 -2.59
N ARG A 9 -6.51 -6.52 -3.29
CA ARG A 9 -6.00 -6.53 -4.67
C ARG A 9 -6.94 -5.81 -5.64
N GLU A 10 -8.25 -5.99 -5.50
CA GLU A 10 -9.23 -5.33 -6.34
C GLU A 10 -9.26 -3.82 -6.12
N THR A 11 -9.20 -3.35 -4.87
CA THR A 11 -9.07 -1.92 -4.55
C THR A 11 -7.78 -1.36 -5.14
N ALA A 12 -6.62 -1.95 -4.81
CA ALA A 12 -5.33 -1.45 -5.29
C ALA A 12 -5.31 -1.38 -6.83
N ARG A 13 -5.88 -2.38 -7.51
CA ARG A 13 -6.00 -2.38 -8.97
C ARG A 13 -6.87 -1.23 -9.49
N LYS A 14 -8.00 -0.93 -8.84
CA LYS A 14 -8.89 0.17 -9.24
C LYS A 14 -8.18 1.51 -9.15
N VAL A 15 -7.50 1.78 -8.03
CA VAL A 15 -6.75 3.02 -7.81
C VAL A 15 -5.63 3.17 -8.81
N ILE A 16 -4.81 2.13 -8.99
CA ILE A 16 -3.73 2.18 -9.98
C ILE A 16 -4.32 2.42 -11.37
N SER A 17 -5.46 1.81 -11.71
CA SER A 17 -6.11 2.03 -13.01
C SER A 17 -6.69 3.42 -13.21
N SER A 18 -7.11 4.13 -12.16
CA SER A 18 -7.61 5.51 -12.26
C SER A 18 -6.46 6.52 -12.33
N GLU A 19 -5.42 6.31 -11.54
CA GLU A 19 -4.34 7.28 -11.35
C GLU A 19 -3.17 7.10 -12.33
N TYR A 20 -2.85 5.87 -12.76
CA TYR A 20 -1.69 5.62 -13.63
C TYR A 20 -1.91 6.16 -15.04
N LYS A 21 -1.04 7.10 -15.47
CA LYS A 21 -1.06 7.73 -16.80
C LYS A 21 0.12 7.32 -17.70
N GLY A 22 0.88 6.30 -17.32
CA GLY A 22 2.02 5.84 -18.12
C GLY A 22 1.64 4.88 -19.25
N ASP A 23 2.59 4.63 -20.14
CA ASP A 23 2.36 3.79 -21.34
C ASP A 23 2.44 2.28 -21.07
N ILE A 24 2.77 1.87 -19.85
CA ILE A 24 2.94 0.45 -19.52
C ILE A 24 1.57 -0.17 -19.25
N PRO A 25 1.22 -1.31 -19.87
CA PRO A 25 -0.04 -1.98 -19.57
C PRO A 25 -0.19 -2.29 -18.08
N LEU A 26 -1.36 -2.02 -17.51
CA LEU A 26 -1.66 -2.29 -16.09
C LEU A 26 -1.35 -3.75 -15.68
N SER A 27 -1.49 -4.70 -16.61
CA SER A 27 -1.16 -6.12 -16.39
C SER A 27 0.33 -6.40 -16.16
N LYS A 28 1.20 -5.47 -16.60
CA LYS A 28 2.66 -5.54 -16.40
C LYS A 28 3.14 -4.75 -15.17
N LEU A 29 2.27 -3.97 -14.54
CA LEU A 29 2.61 -3.26 -13.31
C LEU A 29 2.62 -4.20 -12.11
N LYS A 30 3.59 -4.01 -11.22
CA LYS A 30 3.74 -4.74 -9.97
C LYS A 30 3.90 -3.75 -8.83
N VAL A 31 3.15 -3.96 -7.76
CA VAL A 31 3.27 -3.25 -6.49
C VAL A 31 3.27 -4.29 -5.37
N SER A 32 4.13 -4.11 -4.37
CA SER A 32 4.12 -4.89 -3.13
C SER A 32 3.28 -4.16 -2.09
N LEU A 33 2.39 -4.89 -1.42
CA LEU A 33 1.66 -4.40 -0.25
C LEU A 33 2.05 -5.28 0.94
N VAL A 34 2.65 -4.68 1.95
CA VAL A 34 3.08 -5.36 3.17
C VAL A 34 2.24 -4.83 4.32
N PHE A 35 1.70 -5.75 5.10
CA PHE A 35 0.86 -5.46 6.25
C PHE A 35 1.62 -5.83 7.50
N VAL A 36 1.85 -4.85 8.37
CA VAL A 36 2.64 -5.00 9.60
C VAL A 36 1.85 -4.52 10.81
N ASP A 37 2.28 -4.92 12.00
CA ASP A 37 1.80 -4.34 13.27
C ASP A 37 2.59 -3.08 13.63
N ASP A 38 2.21 -2.40 14.73
CA ASP A 38 2.92 -1.21 15.16
C ASP A 38 4.34 -1.50 15.68
N GLU A 39 4.61 -2.71 16.20
CA GLU A 39 5.95 -3.09 16.68
C GLU A 39 6.95 -3.12 15.52
N GLU A 40 6.53 -3.62 14.35
CA GLU A 40 7.29 -3.59 13.11
C GLU A 40 7.30 -2.20 12.45
N MET A 41 6.20 -1.43 12.55
CA MET A 41 6.08 -0.13 11.87
C MET A 41 6.92 0.98 12.51
N VAL A 42 7.03 1.02 13.84
CA VAL A 42 7.79 2.05 14.57
C VAL A 42 9.25 2.13 14.13
N PRO A 43 10.04 1.04 14.09
CA PRO A 43 11.43 1.12 13.64
C PRO A 43 11.54 1.50 12.16
N LEU A 44 10.60 1.05 11.30
CA LEU A 44 10.57 1.43 9.89
C LEU A 44 10.32 2.93 9.71
N ASN A 45 9.31 3.48 10.40
CA ASN A 45 8.99 4.90 10.33
C ASN A 45 10.18 5.76 10.76
N ARG A 46 10.85 5.38 11.85
CA ARG A 46 12.05 6.07 12.32
C ARG A 46 13.19 5.98 11.30
N ALA A 47 13.43 4.80 10.73
CA ALA A 47 14.51 4.59 9.78
C ALA A 47 14.32 5.39 8.48
N TYR A 48 13.10 5.46 7.96
CA TYR A 48 12.83 6.04 6.64
C TYR A 48 12.36 7.50 6.66
N THR A 49 11.75 7.96 7.76
CA THR A 49 11.23 9.33 7.87
C THR A 49 11.88 10.14 8.99
N GLY A 50 12.64 9.51 9.88
CA GLY A 50 13.23 10.13 11.07
C GLY A 50 12.22 10.46 12.17
N ARG A 51 10.92 10.14 11.98
CA ARG A 51 9.86 10.44 12.94
C ARG A 51 9.74 9.35 14.00
N GLU A 52 9.42 9.75 15.21
CA GLU A 52 9.14 8.81 16.31
C GLU A 52 7.68 8.34 16.27
N GLY A 53 7.45 7.11 16.74
CA GLY A 53 6.12 6.48 16.78
C GLY A 53 5.70 5.77 15.49
N THR A 54 4.49 5.21 15.48
CA THR A 54 3.91 4.50 14.34
C THR A 54 3.31 5.48 13.30
N THR A 55 3.15 5.02 12.06
CA THR A 55 2.42 5.73 11.00
C THR A 55 1.52 4.75 10.26
N ASP A 56 0.57 5.29 9.52
CA ASP A 56 -0.52 4.55 8.90
C ASP A 56 -0.01 3.81 7.66
N VAL A 57 0.90 4.47 6.93
CA VAL A 57 1.48 3.99 5.70
C VAL A 57 2.92 4.51 5.49
N LEU A 58 3.75 3.69 4.87
CA LEU A 58 5.02 4.08 4.26
C LEU A 58 5.02 3.61 2.80
N ALA A 59 5.48 4.47 1.88
CA ALA A 59 5.54 4.14 0.46
C ALA A 59 6.98 4.30 -0.07
N PHE A 60 7.48 3.25 -0.70
CA PHE A 60 8.83 3.13 -1.25
C PHE A 60 8.74 2.99 -2.77
N PRO A 61 8.75 4.10 -3.52
CA PRO A 61 8.73 4.04 -4.97
C PRO A 61 10.05 3.43 -5.48
N MET A 62 9.96 2.49 -6.43
CA MET A 62 11.12 1.88 -7.10
C MET A 62 11.21 2.31 -8.57
N VAL A 63 10.70 3.52 -8.86
CA VAL A 63 10.58 4.03 -10.23
C VAL A 63 11.90 4.65 -10.67
N ASP A 64 12.91 3.80 -10.90
CA ASP A 64 13.92 4.12 -11.90
C ASP A 64 13.32 3.89 -13.30
N GLU A 65 13.91 4.50 -14.33
CA GLU A 65 13.43 4.42 -15.71
C GLU A 65 12.98 3.00 -16.07
N PHE A 66 11.68 2.81 -16.29
CA PHE A 66 11.16 1.48 -16.60
C PHE A 66 11.81 0.98 -17.90
N ASP A 67 12.62 -0.06 -17.79
CA ASP A 67 13.11 -0.77 -18.98
C ASP A 67 11.90 -1.34 -19.72
N LYS A 68 11.57 -0.74 -20.87
CA LYS A 68 10.44 -1.18 -21.71
C LYS A 68 10.61 -2.61 -22.23
N LYS A 69 11.82 -3.17 -22.16
CA LYS A 69 12.13 -4.56 -22.50
C LYS A 69 11.91 -5.52 -21.32
N ALA A 70 11.81 -5.02 -20.10
CA ALA A 70 11.53 -5.84 -18.95
C ALA A 70 10.11 -6.44 -19.03
N PRO A 71 9.91 -7.67 -18.53
CA PRO A 71 8.59 -8.31 -18.55
C PRO A 71 7.57 -7.59 -17.67
N PHE A 72 8.03 -6.86 -16.64
CA PHE A 72 7.21 -6.15 -15.67
C PHE A 72 7.85 -4.83 -15.26
N ALA A 73 7.01 -3.91 -14.81
CA ALA A 73 7.38 -2.63 -14.22
C ALA A 73 7.03 -2.62 -12.74
N ILE A 74 8.03 -2.46 -11.89
CA ILE A 74 7.87 -2.46 -10.43
C ILE A 74 7.64 -1.01 -9.98
N LEU A 75 6.42 -0.70 -9.53
CA LEU A 75 6.08 0.62 -9.00
C LEU A 75 6.78 0.86 -7.65
N GLY A 76 6.94 -0.20 -6.86
CA GLY A 76 7.57 -0.17 -5.56
C GLY A 76 6.77 -0.95 -4.51
N GLU A 77 6.90 -0.51 -3.26
CA GLU A 77 6.34 -1.16 -2.09
C GLU A 77 5.58 -0.18 -1.21
N VAL A 78 4.47 -0.65 -0.62
CA VAL A 78 3.69 0.10 0.36
C VAL A 78 3.53 -0.76 1.60
N ILE A 79 3.97 -0.24 2.74
CA ILE A 79 3.86 -0.86 4.05
C ILE A 79 2.70 -0.19 4.80
N VAL A 80 1.76 -0.98 5.31
CA VAL A 80 0.51 -0.52 5.94
C VAL A 80 0.41 -1.08 7.36
N SER A 81 0.18 -0.20 8.35
CA SER A 81 -0.13 -0.63 9.72
C SER A 81 -1.55 -1.18 9.80
N VAL A 82 -1.68 -2.46 10.16
CA VAL A 82 -2.98 -3.15 10.28
C VAL A 82 -3.75 -2.63 11.49
N GLU A 83 -3.06 -2.33 12.59
CA GLU A 83 -3.68 -1.91 13.84
C GLU A 83 -4.32 -0.52 13.71
N LYS A 84 -3.61 0.42 13.07
CA LYS A 84 -4.17 1.74 12.77
C LYS A 84 -5.36 1.66 11.82
N ALA A 85 -5.28 0.84 10.76
CA ALA A 85 -6.38 0.64 9.82
C ALA A 85 -7.61 -0.04 10.47
N ILE A 86 -7.45 -0.70 11.61
CA ILE A 86 -8.57 -1.25 12.39
C ILE A 86 -9.14 -0.20 13.36
N LEU A 87 -8.26 0.58 14.00
CA LEU A 87 -8.63 1.65 14.94
C LEU A 87 -9.39 2.77 14.25
N GLN A 88 -8.87 3.30 13.14
CA GLN A 88 -9.51 4.41 12.42
C GLN A 88 -10.90 4.00 11.88
N ALA A 89 -11.07 2.76 11.43
CA ALA A 89 -12.37 2.30 10.99
C ALA A 89 -13.38 2.23 12.14
N ARG A 90 -12.95 1.72 13.31
CA ARG A 90 -13.79 1.72 14.52
C ARG A 90 -14.17 3.13 14.95
N GLU A 91 -13.23 4.08 14.90
CA GLU A 91 -13.45 5.48 15.28
C GLU A 91 -14.39 6.22 14.31
N ASN A 92 -14.33 5.90 13.02
CA ASN A 92 -15.20 6.48 11.99
C ASN A 92 -16.58 5.80 11.86
N GLY A 93 -16.90 4.83 12.75
CA GLY A 93 -18.13 4.05 12.66
C GLY A 93 -18.21 3.17 11.41
N TRP A 94 -17.08 2.95 10.76
CA TRP A 94 -16.95 2.15 9.55
C TRP A 94 -16.56 0.72 9.92
N SER A 95 -17.02 -0.25 9.14
CA SER A 95 -16.41 -1.57 9.23
C SER A 95 -14.93 -1.43 8.82
N PRO A 96 -13.95 -2.11 9.46
CA PRO A 96 -12.55 -2.05 9.04
C PRO A 96 -12.26 -2.45 7.57
N ALA A 97 -13.25 -2.96 6.84
CA ALA A 97 -13.18 -3.27 5.42
C ALA A 97 -13.38 -2.02 4.54
N SER A 98 -13.99 -0.97 5.08
CA SER A 98 -14.28 0.26 4.38
C SER A 98 -13.06 1.17 4.25
N GLU A 99 -12.08 1.05 5.14
CA GLU A 99 -10.92 1.94 5.19
C GLU A 99 -9.78 1.53 4.25
N VAL A 100 -9.71 0.26 3.86
CA VAL A 100 -8.82 -0.20 2.76
C VAL A 100 -9.53 -0.06 1.40
N LYS A 101 -10.41 0.96 1.26
CA LYS A 101 -10.95 1.41 -0.02
C LYS A 101 -10.40 2.80 -0.31
N LEU A 102 -9.37 2.82 -1.13
CA LEU A 102 -9.00 3.97 -1.95
C LEU A 102 -9.98 4.05 -3.14
#